data_AF-A0A3D0F5K1-F1
#
_entry.id   AF-A0A3D0F5K1-F1
#
_cell.length_a   1.000
_cell.length_b   1.000
_cell.length_c   1.000
_cell.angle_alpha   90.00
_cell.angle_beta   90.00
_cell.angle_gamma   90.00
#
_symmetry.space_group_name_H-M   'P 1'
#
loop_
_entity.id
_entity.type
_entity.pdbx_description
1 polymer ?
#
loop_
_entity_poly.entity_id
_entity_poly.type
_entity_poly.pdbx_seq_one_letter_code
_entity_poly.pdbx_strand_id
1 'polypeptide(L)' 'MGNLLYILAVLLIIAWLVGLVGFNLGGIIHILLVFAVVAILLRVIQGRRYR' A
#
# COMPACT_ATOMS: atom_id res chain seq x y z
N MET A 1 -2.69 -22.09 1.48
CA MET A 1 -2.42 -20.92 2.35
C MET A 1 -2.57 -19.62 1.57
N GLY A 2 -3.80 -19.26 1.15
CA GLY A 2 -4.07 -18.04 0.36
C GLY A 2 -4.57 -16.84 1.17
N ASN A 3 -4.98 -17.05 2.42
CA ASN A 3 -5.74 -16.07 3.18
C ASN A 3 -4.88 -14.89 3.68
N LEU A 4 -3.63 -15.12 4.04
CA LEU A 4 -2.75 -14.05 4.55
C LEU A 4 -2.42 -13.00 3.48
N LEU A 5 -2.17 -13.41 2.24
CA LEU A 5 -1.93 -12.49 1.12
C LEU A 5 -3.19 -11.72 0.74
N TYR A 6 -4.35 -12.39 0.78
CA TYR A 6 -5.63 -11.75 0.53
C TYR A 6 -5.97 -10.69 1.59
N ILE A 7 -5.76 -11.01 2.87
CA ILE A 7 -5.97 -10.05 3.97
C ILE A 7 -5.03 -8.85 3.84
N LEU A 8 -3.76 -9.07 3.49
CA LEU A 8 -2.80 -7.98 3.22
C LEU A 8 -3.21 -7.12 2.03
N ALA A 9 -3.73 -7.71 0.95
CA ALA A 9 -4.22 -6.97 -0.21
C ALA A 9 -5.43 -6.09 0.14
N VAL A 10 -6.37 -6.61 0.93
CA VAL A 10 -7.54 -5.86 1.40
C VAL A 10 -7.14 -4.74 2.36
N LEU A 11 -6.25 -5.02 3.31
CA LEU A 11 -5.77 -4.04 4.28
C LEU A 11 -5.00 -2.90 3.60
N LEU A 12 -4.24 -3.21 2.55
CA LEU A 12 -3.54 -2.22 1.73
C LEU A 12 -4.52 -1.27 1.03
N ILE A 13 -5.58 -1.81 0.44
CA ILE A 13 -6.60 -1.02 -0.27
C ILE A 13 -7.31 -0.08 0.70
N ILE A 14 -7.62 -0.55 1.92
CA ILE A 14 -8.27 0.26 2.95
C ILE A 14 -7.32 1.36 3.46
N ALA A 15 -6.06 1.02 3.76
CA ALA A 15 -5.07 2.00 4.22
C ALA A 15 -4.82 3.10 3.17
N TRP A 16 -4.86 2.75 1.87
CA TRP A 16 -4.76 3.71 0.78
C TRP A 16 -5.97 4.64 0.68
N LEU A 17 -7.20 4.10 0.77
CA LEU A 17 -8.44 4.89 0.75
C LEU A 17 -8.52 5.87 1.93
N VAL A 18 -8.12 5.43 3.12
CA VAL A 18 -8.06 6.30 4.32
C VAL A 18 -7.00 7.39 4.16
N GLY A 19 -5.84 7.04 3.60
CA GLY A 19 -4.79 8.01 3.27
C GLY A 19 -5.27 9.06 2.28
N LEU A 20 -6.08 8.69 1.28
CA LEU A 20 -6.59 9.57 0.22
C LEU A 20 -7.52 10.66 0.76
N VAL A 21 -8.29 10.37 1.80
CA VAL A 21 -9.30 11.30 2.36
C VAL A 21 -8.73 12.18 3.50
N GLY A 22 -7.68 11.72 4.20
CA GLY A 22 -7.26 12.32 5.47
C GLY A 22 -6.27 13.50 5.43
N PHE A 23 -5.50 13.69 4.36
CA PHE A 23 -4.35 14.61 4.39
C PHE A 23 -4.53 15.82 3.47
N ASN A 24 -5.25 16.82 3.98
CA ASN A 24 -5.38 18.16 3.41
C ASN A 24 -4.14 19.05 3.69
N LEU A 25 -2.93 18.55 3.44
CA LEU A 25 -1.69 19.31 3.56
C LEU A 25 -0.82 19.10 2.31
N GLY A 26 -1.05 19.92 1.28
CA GLY A 26 -0.17 20.05 0.11
C GLY A 26 -0.01 18.79 -0.74
N GLY A 27 -0.89 18.60 -1.74
CA GLY A 27 -1.04 17.37 -2.53
C GLY A 27 0.22 16.75 -3.16
N ILE A 28 1.33 17.48 -3.29
CA ILE A 28 2.60 16.94 -3.80
C ILE A 28 3.28 15.97 -2.83
N ILE A 29 3.39 16.31 -1.54
CA ILE A 29 4.10 15.46 -0.57
C ILE A 29 3.29 14.17 -0.34
N HIS A 30 1.97 14.29 -0.41
CA HIS A 30 1.05 13.17 -0.24
C HIS A 30 1.19 12.14 -1.37
N ILE A 31 1.30 12.59 -2.62
CA ILE A 31 1.48 11.71 -3.78
C ILE A 31 2.82 10.96 -3.69
N LEU A 32 3.92 11.66 -3.34
CA LEU A 32 5.23 11.02 -3.20
C LEU A 32 5.24 9.95 -2.10
N LEU A 33 4.60 10.23 -0.95
CA LEU A 33 4.47 9.28 0.16
C LEU A 33 3.63 8.05 -0.22
N VAL A 34 2.53 8.24 -0.94
CA VAL A 34 1.69 7.14 -1.43
C VAL A 34 2.49 6.23 -2.38
N PHE A 35 3.24 6.81 -3.31
CA PHE A 35 4.09 6.02 -4.21
C PHE A 35 5.17 5.23 -3.46
N ALA A 36 5.80 5.83 -2.45
CA ALA A 36 6.77 5.14 -1.61
C ALA A 36 6.15 3.94 -0.88
N VAL A 37 4.96 4.10 -0.32
CA VAL A 37 4.21 3.02 0.36
C VAL A 37 3.83 1.92 -0.62
N VAL A 38 3.28 2.26 -1.79
CA VAL A 38 2.91 1.27 -2.83
C VAL A 38 4.13 0.50 -3.33
N ALA A 39 5.26 1.16 -3.60
CA ALA A 39 6.49 0.51 -4.05
C ALA A 39 7.02 -0.51 -3.02
N ILE A 40 6.95 -0.18 -1.73
CA ILE A 40 7.33 -1.09 -0.64
C ILE A 40 6.39 -2.30 -0.60
N LEU A 41 5.09 -2.09 -0.77
CA LEU A 41 4.12 -3.20 -0.75
C LEU A 41 4.23 -4.11 -1.96
N LEU A 42 4.45 -3.56 -3.16
CA LEU A 42 4.74 -4.35 -4.35
C LEU A 42 5.98 -5.22 -4.13
N ARG A 43 7.03 -4.65 -3.54
CA ARG A 43 8.25 -5.40 -3.20
C ARG A 43 7.99 -6.52 -2.18
N VAL A 44 7.22 -6.25 -1.13
CA VAL A 44 6.90 -7.23 -0.07
C VAL A 44 6.01 -8.36 -0.61
N ILE A 45 5.07 -8.06 -1.50
CA ILE A 45 4.18 -9.05 -2.11
C ILE A 45 4.93 -9.88 -3.16
N GLN A 46 5.74 -9.26 -4.02
CA GLN A 46 6.50 -9.94 -5.08
C GLN A 46 7.67 -10.77 -4.54
N GLY A 47 8.32 -10.30 -3.45
CA GLY A 47 9.48 -10.98 -2.85
C GLY A 47 9.20 -12.38 -2.31
N ARG A 48 7.93 -12.78 -2.16
CA ARG A 48 7.56 -14.13 -1.71
C ARG A 48 7.36 -15.15 -2.83
N ARG A 49 7.58 -14.78 -4.10
CA ARG A 49 7.42 -15.70 -5.24
C ARG A 49 8.72 -16.38 -5.71
N TYR A 50 9.85 -16.08 -5.06
CA TYR A 50 11.15 -16.60 -5.45
C TYR A 50 11.79 -17.61 -4.47
N ARG A 51 10.98 -18.24 -3.62
CA ARG A 51 11.44 -19.40 -2.83
C ARG A 51 10.38 -20.47 -2.76
#